data_AF-A0A081SEJ8-F1
#
_entry.id   AF-A0A081SEJ8-F1
#
_cell.length_a   1.000
_cell.length_b   1.000
_cell.length_c   1.000
_cell.angle_alpha   90.00
_cell.angle_beta   90.00
_cell.angle_gamma   90.00
#
_symmetry.space_group_name_H-M   'P 1'
#
loop_
_entity.id
_entity.type
_entity.pdbx_description
1 polymer ?
#
loop_
_entity_poly.entity_id
_entity_poly.type
_entity_poly.pdbx_seq_one_letter_code
_entity_poly.pdbx_strand_id
1 'polypeptide(L)'
;MKKSIIALCVGVCVLAAGCAKSEPKAEANTADAAKAAAPSLKESPMLVVSEQPAPKGFKIDSTTQKALDADAKAKELFAKVKTIEESGKVMEKKAEAVAAYMEFANYMTFKAPVSPRIKYRPALKAYNRVLELQADNAEAAKNKKMIEDIYQQMGLPVPKD
;
A
#
# COMPACT_ATOMS: atom_id res chain seq x y z
N MET A 1 -30.52 32.71 8.24
CA MET A 1 -29.99 34.05 7.84
C MET A 1 -28.48 33.87 7.68
N LYS A 2 -27.76 34.12 6.57
CA LYS A 2 -28.00 34.72 5.25
C LYS A 2 -27.18 33.89 4.24
N LYS A 3 -27.75 33.69 3.05
CA LYS A 3 -27.08 33.21 1.84
C LYS A 3 -26.40 34.40 1.15
N SER A 4 -25.19 34.21 0.62
CA SER A 4 -24.54 34.98 -0.46
C SER A 4 -23.36 34.12 -0.92
N ILE A 5 -23.32 33.46 -2.09
CA ILE A 5 -23.47 33.91 -3.48
C ILE A 5 -22.61 35.15 -3.77
N ILE A 6 -21.39 34.92 -4.27
CA ILE A 6 -20.74 35.79 -5.25
C ILE A 6 -20.18 34.89 -6.33
N ALA A 7 -20.79 35.03 -7.50
CA ALA A 7 -20.35 34.50 -8.77
C ALA A 7 -19.42 35.51 -9.47
N LEU A 8 -18.87 35.05 -10.60
CA LEU A 8 -18.22 35.78 -11.70
C LEU A 8 -16.71 36.10 -11.60
N CYS A 9 -15.97 35.44 -12.50
CA CYS A 9 -15.12 36.03 -13.55
C CYS A 9 -14.48 34.83 -14.29
N VAL A 10 -15.06 34.30 -15.38
CA VAL A 10 -14.94 34.79 -16.77
C VAL A 10 -13.57 35.42 -17.04
N GLY A 11 -12.70 34.75 -17.78
CA GLY A 11 -11.45 35.38 -18.21
C GLY A 11 -10.40 34.51 -18.89
N VAL A 12 -10.68 34.13 -20.14
CA VAL A 12 -9.73 34.14 -21.27
C VAL A 12 -8.67 33.02 -21.42
N CYS A 13 -8.76 32.41 -22.59
CA CYS A 13 -7.85 31.51 -23.28
C CYS A 13 -6.47 32.13 -23.55
N VAL A 14 -5.39 31.34 -23.48
CA VAL A 14 -4.34 31.34 -24.53
C VAL A 14 -3.77 29.93 -24.70
N LEU A 15 -3.69 29.54 -25.96
CA LEU A 15 -3.09 28.34 -26.52
C LEU A 15 -1.59 28.22 -26.22
N ALA A 16 -1.14 27.02 -25.89
CA ALA A 16 0.20 26.56 -26.25
C ALA A 16 0.11 25.13 -26.78
N ALA A 17 -0.06 25.03 -28.10
CA ALA A 17 0.19 23.82 -28.86
C ALA A 17 1.71 23.57 -28.85
N GLY A 18 2.14 22.49 -28.21
CA GLY A 18 3.53 22.02 -28.20
C GLY A 18 3.59 20.55 -28.56
N CYS A 19 3.34 20.21 -29.82
CA CYS A 19 3.67 18.91 -30.39
C CYS A 19 5.19 18.79 -30.53
N ALA A 20 5.85 18.27 -29.50
CA ALA A 20 7.22 17.79 -29.63
C ALA A 20 7.19 16.37 -30.23
N LYS A 21 7.46 16.32 -31.53
CA LYS A 21 7.72 15.13 -32.31
C LYS A 21 9.14 14.65 -32.00
N SER A 22 9.27 13.49 -31.36
CA SER A 22 10.53 12.76 -31.25
C SER A 22 10.31 11.33 -31.75
N GLU A 23 11.09 10.99 -32.77
CA GLU A 23 10.98 9.80 -33.60
C GLU A 23 11.36 8.51 -32.84
N PRO A 24 10.72 7.37 -33.17
CA PRO A 24 11.11 6.07 -32.65
C PRO A 24 12.37 5.58 -33.37
N LYS A 25 13.45 5.39 -32.62
CA LYS A 25 14.62 4.65 -33.10
C LYS A 25 14.25 3.17 -33.16
N ALA A 26 13.88 2.72 -34.35
CA ALA A 26 13.82 1.31 -34.71
C ALA A 26 15.26 0.77 -34.83
N GLU A 27 15.72 0.01 -33.85
CA GLU A 27 16.81 -0.95 -34.04
C GLU A 27 16.19 -2.33 -34.22
N ALA A 28 16.22 -2.79 -35.47
CA ALA A 28 16.00 -4.16 -35.84
C ALA A 28 17.14 -5.01 -35.29
N ASN A 29 16.83 -6.01 -34.46
CA ASN A 29 17.66 -7.19 -34.34
C ASN A 29 16.81 -8.41 -34.69
N THR A 30 17.30 -9.08 -35.72
CA THR A 30 16.71 -10.22 -36.40
C THR A 30 16.89 -11.48 -35.57
N ALA A 31 15.81 -12.26 -35.52
CA ALA A 31 15.70 -13.71 -35.35
C ALA A 31 16.89 -14.49 -34.74
N ASP A 32 16.62 -15.17 -33.63
CA ASP A 32 17.00 -16.57 -33.50
C ASP A 32 15.78 -17.38 -33.02
N ALA A 33 15.43 -18.37 -33.83
CA ALA A 33 14.29 -19.26 -33.67
C ALA A 33 14.81 -20.67 -33.42
N ALA A 34 14.64 -21.16 -32.19
CA ALA A 34 14.66 -22.57 -31.81
C ALA A 34 14.36 -22.60 -30.29
N LYS A 35 13.58 -23.48 -29.69
CA LYS A 35 12.96 -24.73 -30.11
C LYS A 35 12.15 -25.18 -28.89
N ALA A 36 10.93 -25.66 -29.16
CA ALA A 36 10.10 -26.59 -28.38
C ALA A 36 10.37 -26.77 -26.87
N ALA A 37 9.34 -26.55 -26.06
CA ALA A 37 8.63 -27.64 -25.37
C ALA A 37 7.55 -27.06 -24.45
N ALA A 38 6.29 -27.36 -24.76
CA ALA A 38 5.21 -27.29 -23.79
C ALA A 38 5.26 -28.54 -22.89
N PRO A 39 5.09 -28.38 -21.57
CA PRO A 39 4.44 -29.39 -20.73
C PRO A 39 3.13 -28.76 -20.22
N SER A 40 1.98 -29.22 -20.72
CA SER A 40 1.20 -30.31 -20.13
C SER A 40 0.77 -30.01 -18.70
N LEU A 41 -0.53 -29.73 -18.59
CA LEU A 41 -1.37 -29.74 -17.41
C LEU A 41 -1.00 -30.87 -16.44
N LYS A 42 -0.76 -30.51 -15.18
CA LYS A 42 -1.02 -31.40 -14.03
C LYS A 42 -1.71 -30.63 -12.92
N GLU A 43 -2.89 -31.17 -12.62
CA GLU A 43 -3.79 -30.99 -11.49
C GLU A 43 -3.24 -30.36 -10.20
N SER A 44 -4.02 -29.38 -9.74
CA SER A 44 -4.46 -29.10 -8.37
C SER A 44 -3.50 -29.23 -7.18
N PRO A 45 -3.55 -28.23 -6.28
CA PRO A 45 -4.01 -28.59 -4.95
C PRO A 45 -5.18 -27.71 -4.50
N MET A 46 -6.03 -28.36 -3.70
CA MET A 46 -7.17 -27.80 -3.01
C MET A 46 -6.86 -26.42 -2.44
N LEU A 47 -7.82 -25.50 -2.58
CA LEU A 47 -7.92 -24.31 -1.74
C LEU A 47 -7.94 -24.77 -0.28
N VAL A 48 -6.75 -24.88 0.31
CA VAL A 48 -6.59 -24.83 1.76
C VAL A 48 -7.05 -23.43 2.11
N VAL A 49 -8.33 -23.32 2.46
CA VAL A 49 -8.82 -22.25 3.32
C VAL A 49 -7.99 -22.43 4.59
N SER A 50 -6.84 -21.77 4.62
CA SER A 50 -6.08 -21.58 5.84
C SER A 50 -7.05 -20.89 6.76
N GLU A 51 -7.56 -21.64 7.73
CA GLU A 51 -8.31 -21.13 8.86
C GLU A 51 -7.34 -20.18 9.58
N GLN A 52 -7.30 -18.93 9.12
CA GLN A 52 -6.40 -17.92 9.64
C GLN A 52 -6.85 -17.71 11.08
N PRO A 53 -5.96 -17.98 12.06
CA PRO A 53 -6.30 -17.78 13.46
C PRO A 53 -6.78 -16.35 13.64
N ALA A 54 -7.80 -16.19 14.48
CA ALA A 54 -8.42 -14.90 14.79
C ALA A 54 -7.37 -13.79 14.89
N PRO A 55 -7.62 -12.61 14.29
CA PRO A 55 -6.61 -11.58 14.10
C PRO A 55 -5.97 -11.24 15.44
N LYS A 56 -4.69 -11.57 15.58
CA LYS A 56 -3.88 -11.09 16.70
C LYS A 56 -3.84 -9.57 16.53
N GLY A 57 -4.55 -8.85 17.41
CA GLY A 57 -4.78 -7.42 17.28
C GLY A 57 -3.52 -6.63 16.92
N PHE A 58 -3.71 -5.54 16.19
CA PHE A 58 -2.63 -4.72 15.65
C PHE A 58 -1.70 -4.16 16.74
N LYS A 59 -0.57 -4.85 16.97
CA LYS A 59 0.43 -4.51 17.99
C LYS A 59 1.74 -4.06 17.35
N ILE A 60 2.25 -2.96 17.86
CA ILE A 60 3.55 -2.39 17.50
C ILE A 60 4.49 -2.41 18.71
N ASP A 61 5.79 -2.47 18.46
CA ASP A 61 6.79 -2.46 19.55
C ASP A 61 6.92 -1.07 20.20
N SER A 62 7.47 -1.03 21.41
CA SER A 62 7.58 0.22 22.20
C SER A 62 8.41 1.31 21.49
N THR A 63 9.42 0.93 20.71
CA THR A 63 10.24 1.91 19.97
C THR A 63 9.44 2.56 18.87
N THR A 64 8.70 1.75 18.11
CA THR A 64 7.77 2.24 17.09
C THR A 64 6.67 3.09 17.70
N GLN A 65 6.08 2.67 18.82
CA GLN A 65 5.05 3.45 19.52
C GLN A 65 5.55 4.84 19.91
N LYS A 66 6.76 4.95 20.49
CA LYS A 66 7.36 6.25 20.83
C LYS A 66 7.56 7.14 19.60
N ALA A 67 7.96 6.56 18.47
CA ALA A 67 8.15 7.31 17.23
C ALA A 67 6.82 7.77 16.62
N LEU A 68 5.75 6.96 16.74
CA LEU A 68 4.40 7.39 16.38
C LEU A 68 3.91 8.52 17.27
N ASP A 69 4.15 8.43 18.58
CA ASP A 69 3.70 9.44 19.54
C ASP A 69 4.38 10.80 19.33
N ALA A 70 5.58 10.80 18.73
CA ALA A 70 6.30 12.01 18.34
C ALA A 70 5.76 12.67 17.05
N ASP A 71 5.01 11.94 16.21
CA ASP A 71 4.43 12.45 14.97
C ASP A 71 2.90 12.52 15.08
N ALA A 72 2.36 13.74 15.11
CA ALA A 72 0.94 13.96 15.35
C ALA A 72 0.04 13.21 14.34
N LYS A 73 0.45 13.17 13.06
CA LYS A 73 -0.34 12.52 12.01
C LYS A 73 -0.25 11.00 12.14
N ALA A 74 0.93 10.43 12.39
CA ALA A 74 1.11 9.00 12.61
C ALA A 74 0.29 8.52 13.82
N LYS A 75 0.31 9.30 14.91
CA LYS A 75 -0.49 9.04 16.12
C LYS A 75 -1.99 9.04 15.83
N GLU A 76 -2.49 10.04 15.10
CA GLU A 76 -3.90 10.13 14.71
C GLU A 76 -4.33 8.91 13.87
N LEU A 77 -3.53 8.56 12.86
CA LEU A 77 -3.82 7.44 11.97
C LEU A 77 -3.77 6.09 12.71
N PHE A 78 -2.79 5.91 13.59
CA PHE A 78 -2.70 4.73 14.44
C PHE A 78 -3.89 4.62 15.39
N ALA A 79 -4.34 5.73 15.98
CA ALA A 79 -5.53 5.75 16.83
C ALA A 79 -6.79 5.33 16.06
N LYS A 80 -6.98 5.78 14.81
CA LYS A 80 -8.10 5.34 13.95
C LYS A 80 -8.09 3.83 13.73
N VAL A 81 -6.93 3.28 13.36
CA VAL A 81 -6.75 1.84 13.18
C VAL A 81 -7.08 1.08 14.47
N LYS A 82 -6.56 1.56 15.60
CA LYS A 82 -6.79 0.95 16.91
C LYS A 82 -8.26 0.98 17.31
N THR A 83 -8.97 2.09 17.11
CA THR A 83 -10.41 2.19 17.39
C THR A 83 -11.23 1.21 16.56
N ILE A 84 -10.88 1.01 15.28
CA ILE A 84 -11.56 0.04 14.42
C ILE A 84 -11.31 -1.39 14.90
N GLU A 85 -10.08 -1.74 15.26
CA GLU A 85 -9.74 -3.06 15.81
C GLU A 85 -10.41 -3.32 17.17
N GLU A 86 -10.40 -2.34 18.08
CA GLU A 86 -11.03 -2.44 19.39
C GLU A 86 -12.56 -2.50 19.32
N SER A 87 -13.17 -1.99 18.23
CA SER A 87 -14.61 -2.10 18.02
C SER A 87 -15.08 -3.55 17.84
N GLY A 88 -14.17 -4.48 17.50
CA GLY A 88 -14.49 -5.87 17.16
C GLY A 88 -15.26 -6.04 15.84
N LYS A 89 -15.54 -4.94 15.13
CA LYS A 89 -16.38 -4.89 13.92
C LYS A 89 -15.57 -4.77 12.64
N VAL A 90 -14.28 -5.12 12.65
CA VAL A 90 -13.39 -5.02 11.49
C VAL A 90 -13.95 -5.74 10.27
N MET A 91 -14.58 -6.91 10.49
CA MET A 91 -15.19 -7.71 9.42
C MET A 91 -16.55 -7.18 8.94
N GLU A 92 -17.25 -6.38 9.75
CA GLU A 92 -18.49 -5.70 9.35
C GLU A 92 -18.18 -4.41 8.58
N LYS A 93 -17.12 -3.70 9.01
CA LYS A 93 -16.66 -2.42 8.49
C LYS A 93 -15.39 -2.57 7.62
N LYS A 94 -15.32 -3.62 6.79
CA LYS A 94 -14.12 -3.94 6.00
C LYS A 94 -13.59 -2.77 5.19
N ALA A 95 -14.47 -2.05 4.48
CA ALA A 95 -14.06 -0.91 3.66
C ALA A 95 -13.44 0.23 4.50
N GLU A 96 -14.03 0.54 5.66
CA GLU A 96 -13.52 1.55 6.59
C GLU A 96 -12.18 1.10 7.21
N ALA A 97 -12.07 -0.17 7.59
CA ALA A 97 -10.85 -0.76 8.10
C ALA A 97 -9.73 -0.72 7.05
N VAL A 98 -9.98 -1.18 5.83
CA VAL A 98 -9.04 -1.15 4.72
C VAL A 98 -8.56 0.28 4.45
N ALA A 99 -9.48 1.25 4.39
CA ALA A 99 -9.11 2.65 4.19
C ALA A 99 -8.20 3.19 5.30
N ALA A 100 -8.53 2.94 6.57
CA ALA A 100 -7.72 3.37 7.70
C ALA A 100 -6.33 2.72 7.72
N TYR A 101 -6.25 1.41 7.42
CA TYR A 101 -4.99 0.70 7.32
C TYR A 101 -4.13 1.21 6.15
N MET A 102 -4.73 1.44 4.98
CA MET A 102 -4.03 1.99 3.82
C MET A 102 -3.52 3.40 4.10
N GLU A 103 -4.31 4.28 4.71
CA GLU A 103 -3.89 5.64 5.06
C GLU A 103 -2.69 5.60 6.04
N PHE A 104 -2.79 4.78 7.10
CA PHE A 104 -1.69 4.58 8.05
C PHE A 104 -0.44 4.00 7.39
N ALA A 105 -0.58 2.92 6.61
CA ALA A 105 0.54 2.24 5.96
C ALA A 105 1.25 3.16 4.95
N ASN A 106 0.49 3.86 4.11
CA ASN A 106 1.02 4.80 3.12
C ASN A 106 1.72 5.97 3.82
N TYR A 107 1.14 6.52 4.89
CA TYR A 107 1.79 7.59 5.66
C TYR A 107 3.12 7.12 6.23
N MET A 108 3.14 5.98 6.91
CA MET A 108 4.36 5.42 7.48
C MET A 108 5.41 5.18 6.40
N THR A 109 5.04 4.60 5.26
CA THR A 109 5.97 4.30 4.17
C THR A 109 6.58 5.55 3.55
N PHE A 110 5.75 6.53 3.19
CA PHE A 110 6.14 7.60 2.27
C PHE A 110 6.33 8.97 2.91
N LYS A 111 5.70 9.24 4.06
CA LYS A 111 5.59 10.60 4.62
C LYS A 111 6.17 10.74 6.02
N ALA A 112 6.13 9.68 6.84
CA ALA A 112 6.58 9.75 8.22
C ALA A 112 8.07 10.17 8.32
N PRO A 113 8.40 11.18 9.14
CA PRO A 113 9.75 11.71 9.30
C PRO A 113 10.59 10.85 10.25
N VAL A 114 10.48 9.53 10.15
CA VAL A 114 11.18 8.56 10.99
C VAL A 114 12.10 7.69 10.15
N SER A 115 13.12 7.09 10.79
CA SER A 115 14.09 6.27 10.07
C SER A 115 13.44 5.04 9.44
N PRO A 116 13.95 4.55 8.29
CA PRO A 116 13.43 3.37 7.59
C PRO A 116 13.12 2.16 8.47
N ARG A 117 14.00 1.84 9.44
CA ARG A 117 13.81 0.70 10.35
C ARG A 117 12.57 0.84 11.24
N ILE A 118 12.18 2.06 11.57
CA ILE A 118 11.04 2.35 12.43
C ILE A 118 9.74 2.43 11.63
N LYS A 119 9.75 3.04 10.43
CA LYS A 119 8.52 3.18 9.65
C LYS A 119 8.07 1.93 8.89
N TYR A 120 9.00 1.13 8.38
CA TYR A 120 8.62 0.05 7.47
C TYR A 120 7.98 -1.14 8.16
N ARG A 121 8.37 -1.45 9.39
CA ARG A 121 7.76 -2.54 10.15
C ARG A 121 6.25 -2.33 10.42
N PRO A 122 5.78 -1.20 10.98
CA PRO A 122 4.35 -0.97 11.17
C PRO A 122 3.59 -0.83 9.85
N ALA A 123 4.22 -0.27 8.80
CA ALA A 123 3.61 -0.21 7.47
C ALA A 123 3.39 -1.60 6.88
N LEU A 124 4.38 -2.49 6.98
CA LEU A 124 4.29 -3.87 6.50
C LEU A 124 3.16 -4.63 7.19
N LYS A 125 3.02 -4.48 8.53
CA LYS A 125 1.90 -5.05 9.29
C LYS A 125 0.55 -4.54 8.81
N ALA A 126 0.45 -3.24 8.55
CA ALA A 126 -0.78 -2.64 8.07
C ALA A 126 -1.15 -3.11 6.65
N TYR A 127 -0.19 -3.24 5.72
CA TYR A 127 -0.46 -3.82 4.40
C TYR A 127 -0.84 -5.29 4.46
N ASN A 128 -0.20 -6.08 5.33
CA ASN A 128 -0.62 -7.46 5.57
C ASN A 128 -2.08 -7.49 6.00
N ARG A 129 -2.47 -6.63 6.93
CA ARG A 129 -3.86 -6.54 7.40
C ARG A 129 -4.84 -6.13 6.31
N VAL A 130 -4.45 -5.22 5.42
CA VAL A 130 -5.26 -4.89 4.22
C VAL A 130 -5.46 -6.12 3.35
N LEU A 131 -4.40 -6.89 3.08
CA LEU A 131 -4.47 -8.10 2.24
C LEU A 131 -5.25 -9.24 2.89
N GLU A 132 -5.32 -9.30 4.23
CA GLU A 132 -6.22 -10.22 4.94
C GLU A 132 -7.69 -9.85 4.76
N LEU A 133 -8.01 -8.55 4.77
CA LEU A 133 -9.38 -8.05 4.62
C LEU A 133 -9.83 -7.98 3.16
N GLN A 134 -8.89 -7.70 2.26
CA GLN A 134 -9.06 -7.50 0.83
C GLN A 134 -7.83 -8.03 0.08
N ALA A 135 -7.83 -9.32 -0.25
CA ALA A 135 -6.71 -10.02 -0.88
C ALA A 135 -6.34 -9.51 -2.28
N ASP A 136 -7.29 -8.91 -3.00
CA ASP A 136 -7.11 -8.35 -4.35
C ASP A 136 -6.64 -6.89 -4.36
N ASN A 137 -6.26 -6.34 -3.19
CA ASN A 137 -5.76 -4.97 -3.10
C ASN A 137 -4.35 -4.84 -3.72
N ALA A 138 -4.31 -4.51 -5.01
CA ALA A 138 -3.08 -4.39 -5.79
C ALA A 138 -2.11 -3.33 -5.24
N GLU A 139 -2.62 -2.24 -4.66
CA GLU A 139 -1.78 -1.19 -4.07
C GLU A 139 -1.07 -1.69 -2.81
N ALA A 140 -1.79 -2.36 -1.91
CA ALA A 140 -1.21 -2.96 -0.71
C ALA A 140 -0.16 -4.02 -1.06
N ALA A 141 -0.45 -4.89 -2.05
CA ALA A 141 0.48 -5.91 -2.52
C ALA A 141 1.77 -5.29 -3.09
N LYS A 142 1.63 -4.24 -3.91
CA LYS A 142 2.77 -3.51 -4.49
C LYS A 142 3.62 -2.84 -3.40
N ASN A 143 2.99 -2.12 -2.48
CA ASN A 143 3.70 -1.36 -1.45
C ASN A 143 4.35 -2.29 -0.40
N LYS A 144 3.68 -3.40 -0.06
CA LYS A 144 4.28 -4.49 0.74
C LYS A 144 5.56 -4.99 0.08
N LYS A 145 5.50 -5.41 -1.19
CA LYS A 145 6.66 -5.94 -1.92
C LYS A 145 7.80 -4.93 -1.97
N MET A 146 7.49 -3.66 -2.22
CA MET A 146 8.49 -2.58 -2.20
C MET A 146 9.20 -2.49 -0.85
N ILE A 147 8.49 -2.59 0.27
CA ILE A 147 9.10 -2.61 1.61
C ILE A 147 9.98 -3.84 1.79
N GLU A 148 9.51 -5.03 1.39
CA GLU A 148 10.28 -6.28 1.48
C GLU A 148 11.59 -6.19 0.69
N ASP A 149 11.56 -5.64 -0.51
CA ASP A 149 12.74 -5.42 -1.34
C ASP A 149 13.72 -4.44 -0.67
N ILE A 150 13.22 -3.39 0.01
CA ILE A 150 14.07 -2.47 0.79
C ILE A 150 14.74 -3.18 1.97
N TYR A 151 14.05 -4.09 2.67
CA TYR A 151 14.67 -4.92 3.71
C TYR A 151 15.83 -5.75 3.15
N GLN A 152 15.62 -6.39 1.99
CA GLN A 152 16.67 -7.16 1.31
C GLN A 152 17.87 -6.29 0.92
N GLN A 153 17.62 -5.10 0.35
CA GLN A 153 18.69 -4.15 -0.01
C GLN A 153 19.47 -3.65 1.22
N MET A 154 18.84 -3.56 2.39
CA MET A 154 19.50 -3.23 3.65
C MET A 154 20.26 -4.42 4.27
N GLY A 155 20.19 -5.62 3.69
CA GLY A 155 20.73 -6.84 4.29
C GLY A 155 20.02 -7.26 5.58
N LEU A 156 18.75 -6.85 5.74
CA LEU A 156 17.93 -7.14 6.91
C LEU A 156 16.86 -8.19 6.58
N PRO A 157 16.51 -9.08 7.54
CA PRO A 157 15.42 -10.02 7.34
C PRO A 157 14.07 -9.30 7.32
N VAL A 158 13.18 -9.75 6.44
CA VAL A 158 11.79 -9.28 6.38
C VAL A 158 11.04 -9.74 7.65
N PRO A 159 10.46 -8.82 8.44
CA PRO A 159 9.64 -9.18 9.60
C PRO A 159 8.38 -9.98 9.19
N LYS A 160 8.02 -11.02 9.94
CA LYS A 160 6.86 -11.91 9.65
C LYS A 160 5.73 -11.83 10.69
N ASP A 161 5.85 -10.87 11.60
CA ASP A 161 5.00 -10.65 12.77
C ASP A 161 3.90 -9.60 12.59
#